data_AF-A0A971L6Z8-F1
#
_entry.id   AF-A0A971L6Z8-F1
#
_cell.length_a   1.000
_cell.length_b   1.000
_cell.length_c   1.000
_cell.angle_alpha   90.00
_cell.angle_beta   90.00
_cell.angle_gamma   90.00
#
_symmetry.space_group_name_H-M   'P 1'
#
loop_
_entity.id
_entity.type
_entity.pdbx_description
1 polymer ?
#
loop_
_entity_poly.entity_id
_entity_poly.type
_entity_poly.pdbx_seq_one_letter_code
_entity_poly.pdbx_strand_id
1 'polypeptide(L)' 'MFLSAEFFWRLFEQTGSVVAYIVYRRMVIQ' A
#
# COMPACT_ATOMS: atom_id res chain seq x y z
N MET A 1 -10.62 1.61 11.07
CA MET A 1 -10.32 0.92 9.80
C MET A 1 -9.09 1.59 9.21
N PHE A 2 -7.90 1.31 9.78
CA PHE A 2 -6.65 1.90 9.31
C PHE A 2 -6.17 1.10 8.11
N LEU A 3 -5.81 1.78 7.02
CA LEU A 3 -5.20 1.18 5.85
C LEU A 3 -3.88 0.50 6.28
N SER A 4 -3.93 -0.82 6.48
CA SER A 4 -2.81 -1.61 7.00
C SER A 4 -1.90 -2.09 5.86
N ALA A 5 -0.69 -2.55 6.20
CA ALA A 5 0.26 -3.13 5.26
C ALA A 5 -0.36 -4.22 4.37
N GLU A 6 -1.26 -5.04 4.93
CA GLU A 6 -1.97 -6.10 4.20
C GLU A 6 -2.85 -5.56 3.08
N PHE A 7 -3.49 -4.40 3.27
CA PHE A 7 -4.34 -3.79 2.24
C PHE A 7 -3.51 -3.42 1.01
N PHE A 8 -2.37 -2.77 1.22
CA PHE A 8 -1.48 -2.36 0.12
C PHE A 8 -0.78 -3.55 -0.52
N TRP A 9 -0.47 -4.60 0.26
CA TRP A 9 0.07 -5.85 -0.26
C TRP A 9 -0.91 -6.53 -1.23
N ARG A 10 -2.17 -6.73 -0.82
CA ARG A 10 -3.19 -7.33 -1.69
C ARG A 10 -3.50 -6.46 -2.91
N LEU A 11 -3.50 -5.13 -2.76
CA LEU A 11 -3.70 -4.20 -3.88
C LEU A 11 -2.56 -4.32 -4.91
N PHE A 12 -1.32 -4.46 -4.45
CA PHE A 12 -0.18 -4.70 -5.33
C PHE A 12 -0.29 -6.05 -6.05
N GLU A 13 -0.62 -7.14 -5.34
CA GLU A 13 -0.77 -8.46 -5.97
C GLU A 13 -1.86 -8.47 -7.06
N GLN A 14 -2.96 -7.73 -6.86
CA GLN A 14 -4.05 -7.69 -7.84
C GLN A 14 -3.80 -6.75 -9.02
N THR A 15 -3.02 -5.69 -8.84
CA THR A 15 -2.87 -4.64 -9.87
C THR A 15 -1.46 -4.55 -10.48
N GLY A 16 -0.45 -5.15 -9.84
CA GLY A 16 0.97 -4.94 -10.15
C GLY A 16 1.44 -3.49 -9.92
N SER A 17 0.62 -2.65 -9.32
CA SER A 17 0.87 -1.20 -9.25
C SER A 17 1.87 -0.86 -8.15
N VAL A 18 3.10 -0.51 -8.54
CA VAL A 18 4.15 -0.03 -7.61
C VAL A 18 3.75 1.24 -6.86
N VAL A 19 2.75 1.98 -7.38
CA VAL A 19 2.22 3.20 -6.77
C VAL A 19 1.60 2.91 -5.40
N ALA A 20 0.96 1.75 -5.21
CA ALA A 20 0.39 1.34 -3.93
C ALA A 20 1.44 1.29 -2.81
N TYR A 21 2.62 0.76 -3.12
CA TYR A 21 3.75 0.70 -2.18
C TYR A 21 4.31 2.09 -1.84
N ILE A 22 4.41 2.99 -2.84
CA ILE A 22 4.89 4.35 -2.63
C ILE A 22 3.92 5.15 -1.75
N VAL A 23 2.62 5.00 -1.97
CA VAL A 23 1.57 5.63 -1.15
C VAL A 23 1.62 5.10 0.28
N TYR A 24 1.71 3.78 0.46
CA TYR A 24 1.89 3.17 1.79
C TYR A 24 3.12 3.73 2.51
N ARG A 25 4.29 3.77 1.84
CA ARG A 25 5.51 4.33 2.43
C ARG A 25 5.35 5.79 2.84
N ARG A 26 4.65 6.60 2.05
CA ARG A 26 4.38 8.01 2.40
C ARG A 26 3.41 8.16 3.57
N MET A 27 2.42 7.28 3.69
CA MET A 27 1.47 7.30 4.82
C MET A 27 2.09 6.81 6.13
N VAL A 28 3.08 5.91 6.08
CA VAL A 28 3.74 5.35 7.27
C VAL A 28 4.90 6.21 7.77
N ILE A 29 5.54 7.00 6.90
CA ILE A 29 6.69 7.87 7.24
C ILE A 29 6.22 9.31 7.51
N GLN A 30 5.12 9.49 8.24
CA GLN A 30 4.70 10.78 8.81
C GLN A 30 4.78 10.75 10.33
#